data_AF-A0A6I3FHB4-F1
#
_entry.id   AF-A0A6I3FHB4-F1
#
_cell.length_a   1.000
_cell.length_b   1.000
_cell.length_c   1.000
_cell.angle_alpha   90.00
_cell.angle_beta   90.00
_cell.angle_gamma   90.00
#
_symmetry.space_group_name_H-M   'P 1'
#
loop_
_entity.id
_entity.type
_entity.pdbx_description
1 polymer ?
#
loop_
_entity_poly.entity_id
_entity_poly.type
_entity_poly.pdbx_seq_one_letter_code
_entity_poly.pdbx_strand_id
1 'polypeptide(L)' 'MHVEMSALVALTTEKGIPLEQLIQAIEIGVLTAYNQTEEAKRHARAALDRETGEIQILIPQFNEIGERVGDEPDMPEG' A
#
# COMPACT_ATOMS: atom_id res chain seq x y z
N MET A 1 -4.87 -0.29 7.77
CA MET A 1 -4.65 1.16 8.04
C MET A 1 -5.56 1.95 7.10
N HIS A 2 -6.05 3.14 7.50
CA HIS A 2 -6.98 3.94 6.69
C HIS A 2 -6.46 5.37 6.49
N VAL A 3 -6.63 5.90 5.29
CA VAL A 3 -6.25 7.27 4.92
C VAL A 3 -7.48 8.05 4.48
N GLU A 4 -7.62 9.25 5.03
CA GLU A 4 -8.65 10.19 4.65
C GLU A 4 -8.41 10.73 3.23
N MET A 5 -9.14 10.21 2.25
CA MET A 5 -9.03 10.63 0.84
C MET A 5 -9.37 12.11 0.65
N SER A 6 -10.26 12.66 1.49
CA SER A 6 -10.60 14.09 1.50
C SER A 6 -9.38 14.97 1.82
N ALA A 7 -8.52 14.53 2.73
CA ALA A 7 -7.28 15.24 3.08
C ALA A 7 -6.24 15.18 1.95
N LEU A 8 -6.15 14.06 1.23
CA LEU A 8 -5.28 13.93 0.07
C LEU A 8 -5.71 14.85 -1.07
N VAL A 9 -7.01 14.94 -1.35
CA VAL A 9 -7.55 15.86 -2.37
C VAL A 9 -7.31 17.32 -2.00
N ALA A 10 -7.44 17.68 -0.72
CA ALA A 10 -7.12 19.02 -0.24
C ALA A 10 -5.63 19.34 -0.47
N LEU A 11 -4.73 18.42 -0.11
CA LEU A 11 -3.29 18.56 -0.34
C LEU A 11 -2.93 18.69 -1.83
N THR A 12 -3.60 17.94 -2.71
CA THR A 12 -3.44 18.08 -4.16
C THR A 12 -3.79 19.49 -4.62
N THR A 13 -4.87 20.06 -4.09
CA THR A 13 -5.32 21.42 -4.43
C THR A 13 -4.38 22.49 -3.88
N GLU A 14 -3.94 22.36 -2.63
CA GLU A 14 -3.11 23.37 -1.96
C GLU A 14 -1.66 23.36 -2.42
N LYS A 15 -1.08 22.17 -2.65
CA LYS A 15 0.34 22.01 -2.99
C LYS A 15 0.57 21.83 -4.49
N GLY A 16 -0.49 21.66 -5.28
CA GLY A 16 -0.40 21.35 -6.71
C GLY A 16 0.23 19.98 -7.00
N ILE A 17 0.22 19.07 -6.03
CA ILE A 17 0.83 17.74 -6.16
C ILE A 17 -0.24 16.77 -6.70
N PRO A 18 0.01 16.06 -7.81
CA PRO A 18 -0.95 15.07 -8.32
C PRO A 18 -1.33 14.04 -7.26
N LEU A 19 -2.61 13.68 -7.20
CA LEU A 19 -3.11 12.69 -6.24
C LEU A 19 -2.32 11.37 -6.34
N GLU A 20 -2.00 10.91 -7.57
CA GLU A 20 -1.14 9.73 -7.79
C GLU A 20 0.18 9.78 -7.02
N GLN A 21 0.82 10.95 -7.01
CA GLN A 21 2.12 11.11 -6.39
C GLN A 21 2.01 11.03 -4.86
N LEU A 22 0.92 11.54 -4.29
CA LEU A 22 0.64 11.41 -2.85
C LEU A 22 0.35 9.95 -2.49
N ILE A 23 -0.46 9.26 -3.30
CA ILE A 23 -0.79 7.85 -3.12
C ILE A 23 0.49 7.01 -3.13
N GLN A 24 1.34 7.16 -4.15
CA GLN A 24 2.61 6.44 -4.25
C GLN A 24 3.52 6.73 -3.04
N ALA A 25 3.59 7.99 -2.60
CA ALA A 25 4.38 8.35 -1.43
C ALA A 25 3.89 7.65 -0.15
N ILE A 26 2.57 7.54 0.02
CA ILE A 26 1.97 6.80 1.15
C ILE A 26 2.28 5.31 1.04
N GLU A 27 2.07 4.70 -0.12
CA GLU A 27 2.36 3.27 -0.34
C GLU A 27 3.83 2.95 -0.04
N ILE A 28 4.77 3.80 -0.50
CA ILE A 28 6.19 3.65 -0.21
C ILE A 28 6.46 3.78 1.29
N GLY A 29 5.88 4.79 1.95
CA GLY A 29 6.06 5.01 3.39
C GLY A 29 5.55 3.82 4.21
N VAL A 30 4.36 3.33 3.88
CA VAL A 30 3.73 2.18 4.54
C VAL A 30 4.54 0.92 4.30
N LEU A 31 4.95 0.65 3.06
CA LEU A 31 5.78 -0.51 2.73
C LEU A 31 7.13 -0.44 3.46
N THR A 32 7.71 0.75 3.59
CA THR A 32 8.96 0.95 4.34
C THR A 32 8.78 0.61 5.82
N ALA A 33 7.68 1.06 6.43
CA ALA A 33 7.36 0.73 7.82
C ALA A 33 7.08 -0.78 7.99
N TYR A 34 6.33 -1.39 7.08
CA TYR A 34 6.09 -2.83 7.08
C TYR A 34 7.40 -3.63 6.99
N ASN A 35 8.32 -3.23 6.10
CA ASN A 35 9.62 -3.88 5.95
C ASN A 35 10.55 -3.75 7.18
N GLN A 36 10.23 -2.88 8.13
CA GLN A 36 10.96 -2.77 9.41
C GLN A 36 10.43 -3.75 10.47
N THR A 37 9.26 -4.35 10.25
CA THR A 37 8.68 -5.36 11.16
C THR A 37 9.38 -6.70 10.98
N GLU A 38 9.39 -7.52 12.04
CA GLU A 38 9.98 -8.87 11.98
C GLU A 38 9.13 -9.84 11.13
N GLU A 39 7.85 -9.52 10.92
CA GLU A 39 6.88 -10.32 10.16
C GLU A 39 6.87 -9.98 8.66
N ALA A 40 7.72 -9.04 8.23
CA ALA A 40 7.74 -8.56 6.86
C ALA A 40 7.98 -9.68 5.84
N LYS A 41 6.99 -9.93 4.99
CA LYS A 41 7.09 -10.94 3.93
C LYS A 41 7.78 -10.37 2.69
N ARG A 42 8.55 -11.22 2.02
CA ARG A 42 9.30 -10.86 0.82
C ARG A 42 8.34 -10.51 -0.32
N HIS A 43 8.76 -9.55 -1.16
CA HIS A 43 8.00 -9.07 -2.30
C HIS A 43 6.63 -8.45 -1.97
N ALA A 44 6.37 -8.16 -0.69
CA ALA A 44 5.19 -7.42 -0.28
C ALA A 44 5.14 -6.05 -0.95
N ARG A 45 3.93 -5.58 -1.25
CA ARG A 45 3.65 -4.24 -1.75
C ARG A 45 2.51 -3.63 -0.96
N ALA A 46 2.59 -2.35 -0.63
CA ALA A 46 1.44 -1.62 -0.12
C ALA A 46 0.59 -1.15 -1.30
N ALA A 47 -0.73 -1.26 -1.16
CA ALA A 47 -1.70 -0.74 -2.11
C ALA A 47 -2.74 0.09 -1.34
N LEU A 48 -2.96 1.32 -1.78
CA LEU A 48 -4.05 2.17 -1.28
C LEU A 48 -5.25 2.07 -2.22
N ASP A 49 -6.39 1.69 -1.67
CA ASP A 49 -7.67 1.78 -2.35
C ASP A 49 -8.12 3.25 -2.41
N ARG A 50 -8.40 3.71 -3.63
CA ARG A 50 -8.71 5.12 -3.93
C ARG A 50 -10.15 5.48 -3.66
N GLU A 51 -11.02 4.49 -3.60
CA GLU A 51 -12.44 4.65 -3.31
C GLU A 51 -12.66 4.60 -1.81
N THR A 52 -12.04 3.62 -1.14
CA THR A 52 -12.25 3.39 0.29
C THR A 52 -11.21 4.07 1.17
N GLY A 53 -10.04 4.44 0.65
CA GLY A 53 -8.93 4.97 1.46
C GLY A 53 -8.22 3.90 2.30
N GLU A 54 -8.55 2.62 2.13
CA GLU A 54 -7.90 1.54 2.87
C GLU A 54 -6.54 1.19 2.28
N ILE A 55 -5.54 1.07 3.16
CA ILE A 55 -4.23 0.55 2.79
C ILE A 55 -4.14 -0.91 3.17
N GLN A 56 -3.73 -1.73 2.20
CA GLN A 56 -3.50 -3.15 2.35
C GLN A 56 -2.06 -3.50 1.94
N ILE A 57 -1.45 -4.45 2.65
CA ILE A 57 -0.22 -5.08 2.18
C ILE A 57 -0.63 -6.29 1.35
N LEU A 58 -0.07 -6.41 0.15
CA LEU A 58 -0.33 -7.51 -0.77
C LEU A 58 0.95 -8.31 -0.96
N ILE A 59 0.88 -9.61 -0.73
CA ILE A 59 1.99 -10.54 -0.89
C ILE A 59 1.76 -11.34 -2.16
N PRO A 60 2.65 -11.28 -3.15
CA PRO A 60 2.51 -12.10 -4.34
C PRO A 60 2.65 -13.58 -3.99
N GLN A 61 1.68 -14.37 -4.40
CA GLN A 61 1.75 -15.83 -4.32
C GLN A 61 2.30 -16.40 -5.63
N PHE A 62 3.17 -17.39 -5.50
CA PHE A 62 3.78 -18.10 -6.62
C PHE A 62 3.42 -19.58 -6.56
N ASN A 63 3.21 -20.20 -7.72
CA ASN A 63 3.02 -21.65 -7.82
C ASN A 63 4.37 -22.40 -7.75
N GLU A 64 4.32 -23.73 -7.86
CA GLU A 64 5.49 -24.63 -7.78
C GLU A 64 6.55 -24.38 -8.87
N ILE A 65 6.18 -23.70 -9.97
CA ILE A 65 7.07 -23.35 -11.08
C ILE A 65 7.52 -21.88 -11.04
N GLY A 66 7.18 -21.13 -10.00
CA GLY A 66 7.60 -19.75 -9.79
C GLY A 66 6.79 -18.69 -10.55
N GLU A 67 5.63 -19.05 -11.10
CA GLU A 67 4.72 -18.09 -11.73
C GLU A 67 3.81 -17.46 -10.68
N ARG A 68 3.59 -16.14 -10.78
CA ARG A 68 2.68 -15.42 -9.89
C ARG A 68 1.24 -15.82 -10.20
N VAL A 69 0.58 -16.42 -9.23
CA VAL A 69 -0.81 -16.89 -9.34
C VAL A 69 -1.83 -15.97 -8.68
N GLY A 70 -1.37 -15.00 -7.89
CA GLY A 70 -2.25 -14.02 -7.25
C GLY A 70 -1.51 -13.17 -6.24
N ASP A 71 -2.28 -12.40 -5.49
CA ASP A 71 -1.82 -11.72 -4.30
C ASP A 71 -2.70 -12.12 -3.11
N GLU A 72 -2.06 -12.29 -1.97
CA GLU A 72 -2.73 -12.50 -0.69
C GLU A 72 -2.61 -11.23 0.16
N PRO A 73 -3.71 -10.73 0.73
CA PRO A 73 -3.64 -9.60 1.65
C PRO A 73 -2.96 -10.03 2.96
N ASP A 74 -1.90 -9.31 3.35
CA ASP A 74 -1.40 -9.27 4.71
C ASP A 74 -2.08 -8.11 5.43
N MET A 75 -2.93 -8.44 6.38
CA MET A 75 -3.28 -7.49 7.42
C MET A 75 -2.40 -7.84 8.61
N PRO A 76 -1.22 -7.21 8.78
CA PRO A 76 -0.53 -7.32 10.06
C PRO A 76 -1.55 -6.88 11.12
N GLU A 77 -1.90 -7.77 12.05
CA GLU A 77 -2.79 -7.42 13.15
C GLU A 77 -2.18 -6.21 13.85
N GLY A 78 -2.86 -5.07 13.75
CA GLY A 78 -2.43 -3.81 14.35
C GLY A 78 -2.54 -3.84 15.86
#